data_AF-A0A2S6IJD5-F1
#
_entry.id   AF-A0A2S6IJD5-F1
#
_cell.length_a   1.000
_cell.length_b   1.000
_cell.length_c   1.000
_cell.angle_alpha   90.00
_cell.angle_beta   90.00
_cell.angle_gamma   90.00
#
_symmetry.space_group_name_H-M   'P 1'
#
loop_
_entity.id
_entity.type
_entity.pdbx_description
1 polymer ?
#
loop_
_entity_poly.entity_id
_entity_poly.type
_entity_poly.pdbx_seq_one_letter_code
_entity_poly.pdbx_strand_id
1 'polypeptide(L)' 'MTTIHERPATAATPTAAPRPFPPGFTWGSATASYQIEGAVAEGGRTPSIWDT' A
#
# COMPACT_ATOMS: atom_id res chain seq x y z
N MET A 1 -38.44 4.16 -12.58
CA MET A 1 -38.20 5.57 -12.20
C MET A 1 -36.95 5.58 -11.35
N THR A 2 -35.78 5.75 -11.97
CA THR A 2 -34.48 5.63 -11.30
C THR A 2 -33.93 7.03 -11.09
N THR A 3 -33.85 7.49 -9.84
CA THR A 3 -33.26 8.78 -9.50
C THR A 3 -31.74 8.72 -9.66
N ILE A 4 -31.20 9.60 -10.49
CA ILE A 4 -29.77 9.86 -10.60
C ILE A 4 -29.33 10.69 -9.38
N HIS A 5 -28.43 10.14 -8.56
CA HIS A 5 -27.78 10.88 -7.47
C HIS A 5 -26.66 11.75 -8.07
N GLU A 6 -26.81 13.07 -7.97
CA GLU A 6 -25.83 14.03 -8.43
C GLU A 6 -24.55 13.93 -7.58
N ARG A 7 -23.38 13.76 -8.21
CA ARG A 7 -22.10 13.74 -7.49
C ARG A 7 -21.70 15.16 -7.10
N PRO A 8 -21.25 15.41 -5.86
CA PRO A 8 -20.78 16.73 -5.46
C PRO A 8 -19.56 17.14 -6.31
N ALA A 9 -19.51 18.42 -6.69
CA ALA A 9 -18.39 19.00 -7.41
C ALA A 9 -17.11 18.90 -6.56
N THR A 10 -16.04 18.36 -7.16
CA THR A 10 -14.72 18.22 -6.51
C THR A 10 -14.20 19.59 -6.09
N ALA A 11 -13.94 19.77 -4.79
CA ALA A 11 -13.26 20.96 -4.29
C ALA A 11 -11.90 21.14 -4.98
N ALA A 12 -11.55 22.37 -5.38
CA ALA A 12 -10.29 22.65 -6.04
C ALA A 12 -9.11 22.33 -5.11
N THR A 13 -8.22 21.44 -5.55
CA THR A 13 -7.00 21.09 -4.80
C THR A 13 -6.07 22.30 -4.76
N PRO A 14 -5.62 22.75 -3.58
CA PRO A 14 -4.64 23.83 -3.52
C PRO A 14 -3.35 23.39 -4.21
N THR A 15 -2.74 24.30 -4.99
CA THR A 15 -1.42 24.07 -5.61
C THR A 15 -0.40 23.77 -4.51
N ALA A 16 0.03 22.52 -4.42
CA ALA A 16 0.96 22.10 -3.39
C ALA A 16 2.34 22.72 -3.66
N ALA A 17 2.85 23.50 -2.71
CA ALA A 17 4.24 23.93 -2.72
C ALA A 17 5.19 22.72 -2.55
N PRO A 18 6.41 22.75 -3.12
CA PRO A 18 7.39 21.69 -2.92
C PRO A 18 7.72 21.48 -1.44
N ARG A 19 7.73 20.21 -0.99
CA ARG A 19 8.09 19.80 0.38
C ARG A 19 9.35 18.95 0.34
N PRO A 20 10.55 19.54 0.40
CA PRO A 20 11.79 18.77 0.41
C PRO A 20 11.92 17.98 1.71
N PHE A 21 12.57 16.82 1.64
CA PHE A 21 12.90 16.02 2.81
C PHE A 21 14.09 16.63 3.56
N PRO A 22 14.16 16.48 4.90
CA PRO A 22 15.28 17.01 5.67
C PRO A 22 16.60 16.31 5.29
N PRO A 23 17.77 16.95 5.51
CA PRO A 23 19.05 16.29 5.38
C PRO A 23 19.12 15.02 6.23
N GLY A 24 19.66 13.95 5.66
CA GLY A 24 19.75 12.64 6.33
C GLY A 24 18.46 11.82 6.30
N PHE A 25 17.42 12.26 5.59
CA PHE A 25 16.23 11.43 5.40
C PHE A 25 16.58 10.13 4.69
N THR A 26 16.19 9.00 5.30
CA THR A 26 16.45 7.68 4.74
C THR A 26 15.23 7.22 3.95
N TRP A 27 15.48 6.89 2.70
CA TRP A 27 14.52 6.20 1.85
C TRP A 27 14.73 4.70 1.94
N GLY A 28 13.63 3.96 1.92
CA GLY A 28 13.67 2.51 1.93
C GLY A 28 12.40 1.91 1.35
N SER A 29 12.45 0.61 1.13
CA SER A 29 11.31 -0.23 0.82
C SER A 29 11.26 -1.38 1.82
N ALA A 30 10.10 -2.01 1.96
CA ALA A 30 9.91 -3.15 2.84
C ALA A 30 8.96 -4.15 2.18
N THR A 31 9.14 -5.41 2.53
CA THR A 31 8.26 -6.53 2.17
C THR A 31 7.97 -7.37 3.41
N ALA A 32 7.03 -8.30 3.31
CA ALA A 32 6.84 -9.36 4.31
C ALA A 32 6.97 -10.71 3.63
N SER A 33 7.57 -11.67 4.34
CA SER A 33 7.93 -12.99 3.81
C SER A 33 6.75 -13.68 3.13
N TYR A 34 5.65 -13.88 3.86
CA TYR A 34 4.47 -14.58 3.34
C TYR A 34 3.81 -13.88 2.15
N GLN A 35 4.00 -12.56 1.99
CA GLN A 35 3.45 -11.81 0.87
C GLN A 35 4.24 -12.03 -0.44
N ILE A 36 5.53 -12.37 -0.37
CA ILE A 36 6.41 -12.33 -1.54
C ILE A 36 7.28 -13.57 -1.77
N GLU A 37 7.57 -14.39 -0.75
CA GLU A 37 8.55 -15.49 -0.88
C GLU A 37 7.98 -16.68 -1.65
N GLY A 38 6.72 -17.06 -1.40
CA GLY A 38 6.15 -18.28 -1.97
C GLY A 38 6.79 -19.54 -1.37
N ALA A 39 7.06 -20.56 -2.20
CA ALA A 39 7.73 -21.81 -1.82
C ALA A 39 7.17 -22.48 -0.54
N VAL A 40 5.85 -22.37 -0.32
CA VAL A 40 5.21 -22.67 0.97
C VAL A 40 5.36 -24.12 1.43
N ALA A 41 5.64 -25.05 0.51
CA ALA A 41 5.81 -26.48 0.75
C ALA A 41 7.21 -27.02 0.38
N GLU A 42 8.19 -26.14 0.18
CA GLU A 42 9.54 -26.51 -0.24
C GLU A 42 10.55 -26.39 0.91
N GLY A 43 11.73 -26.98 0.74
CA GLY A 43 12.90 -26.72 1.60
C GLY A 43 12.75 -27.08 3.09
N GLY A 44 11.73 -27.86 3.46
CA GLY A 44 11.45 -28.19 4.86
C GLY A 44 10.82 -27.05 5.66
N ARG A 45 10.24 -26.03 5.00
CA ARG A 45 9.45 -24.99 5.67
C ARG A 45 8.29 -25.62 6.45
N THR A 46 8.15 -25.24 7.72
CA THR A 46 6.97 -25.59 8.53
C THR A 46 5.88 -24.52 8.40
N PRO A 47 4.59 -24.87 8.52
CA PRO A 47 3.49 -23.92 8.41
C PRO A 47 3.60 -22.77 9.42
N SER A 48 3.18 -21.58 8.98
CA SER A 48 2.90 -20.42 9.83
C SER A 48 1.39 -20.31 10.06
N ILE A 49 0.97 -19.38 10.93
CA ILE A 49 -0.46 -19.13 11.18
C ILE A 49 -1.19 -18.55 9.97
N TRP A 50 -0.48 -18.01 8.97
CA TRP A 50 -1.07 -17.43 7.76
C TRP A 50 -1.31 -18.48 6.66
N ASP A 51 -0.87 -19.72 6.86
CA ASP A 51 -1.12 -20.84 5.94
C ASP A 51 -2.51 -21.46 6.11
N THR A 52 -3.18 -21.18 7.23
CA THR A 52 -4.53 -21.67 7.59
C THR A 52 -5.55 -20.56 7.57
#